data_AF-A0A8K0QFY2-F1
#
_entry.id   AF-A0A8K0QFY2-F1
#
_cell.length_a   1.000
_cell.length_b   1.000
_cell.length_c   1.000
_cell.angle_alpha   90.00
_cell.angle_beta   90.00
_cell.angle_gamma   90.00
#
_symmetry.space_group_name_H-M   'P 1'
#
loop_
_entity.id
_entity.type
_entity.pdbx_description
1 polymer ?
#
loop_
_entity_poly.entity_id
_entity_poly.type
_entity_poly.pdbx_seq_one_letter_code
_entity_poly.pdbx_strand_id
1 'polypeptide(L)'
;PGGGIDLTQPRLLGFALSRRADAASLQTWAGRDVDLFTHPERQGQEPLPLFTMRHDHYSLGVVLLFIAVWFAPATIRAKFDATVPSDPGIDRATSWNIYVEQLVEAELGRRAGDIYKNVALGCLGGHFGPQSTSGTSSDGDLQMAFFNYGVRILMQCKA
;
A
#
# COMPACT_ATOMS: atom_id res chain seq x y z
N PRO A 1 -26.05 -1.49 -27.69
CA PRO A 1 -25.52 -0.64 -26.60
C PRO A 1 -24.22 -1.24 -26.05
N GLY A 2 -23.07 -0.75 -26.53
CA GLY A 2 -21.76 -1.23 -26.11
C GLY A 2 -21.42 -0.72 -24.72
N GLY A 3 -21.65 -1.55 -23.70
CA GLY A 3 -21.26 -1.29 -22.31
C GLY A 3 -19.75 -1.47 -22.13
N GLY A 4 -18.95 -0.61 -22.75
CA GLY A 4 -17.52 -0.53 -22.48
C GLY A 4 -17.28 0.11 -21.11
N ILE A 5 -16.32 -0.42 -20.35
CA ILE A 5 -15.87 0.18 -19.09
C ILE A 5 -14.95 1.36 -19.44
N ASP A 6 -15.27 2.56 -18.94
CA ASP A 6 -14.39 3.73 -19.05
C ASP A 6 -13.27 3.67 -18.01
N LEU A 7 -12.08 3.23 -18.43
CA LEU A 7 -10.89 3.14 -17.58
C LEU A 7 -10.24 4.50 -17.29
N THR A 8 -10.67 5.58 -17.95
CA THR A 8 -10.16 6.93 -17.66
C THR A 8 -10.77 7.52 -16.39
N GLN A 9 -11.83 6.87 -15.88
CA GLN A 9 -12.61 7.34 -14.75
C GLN A 9 -12.77 6.25 -13.68
N PRO A 10 -11.67 5.84 -13.01
CA PRO A 10 -11.76 4.86 -11.95
C PRO A 10 -12.70 5.34 -10.84
N ARG A 11 -13.41 4.40 -10.22
CA ARG A 11 -14.31 4.63 -9.09
C ARG A 11 -13.87 3.77 -7.94
N LEU A 12 -13.72 4.37 -6.76
CA LEU A 12 -13.49 3.63 -5.52
C LEU A 12 -14.83 3.18 -4.95
N LEU A 13 -14.90 1.93 -4.49
CA LEU A 13 -16.06 1.30 -3.87
C LEU A 13 -15.62 0.60 -2.57
N GLY A 14 -16.58 0.14 -1.76
CA GLY A 14 -16.27 -0.65 -0.56
C GLY A 14 -16.00 0.16 0.71
N PHE A 15 -16.71 1.27 0.91
CA PHE A 15 -16.56 2.18 2.05
C PHE A 15 -17.03 1.63 3.42
N ALA A 16 -17.29 0.32 3.55
CA ALA A 16 -17.79 -0.29 4.78
C ALA A 16 -16.81 -0.15 5.97
N LEU A 17 -15.51 -0.03 5.68
CA LEU A 17 -14.44 0.20 6.67
C LEU A 17 -13.91 1.64 6.64
N SER A 18 -14.56 2.53 5.89
CA SER A 18 -14.14 3.94 5.84
C SER A 18 -14.43 4.64 7.16
N ARG A 19 -13.63 5.66 7.46
CA ARG A 19 -13.70 6.42 8.71
C ARG A 19 -13.56 7.91 8.41
N ARG A 20 -14.05 8.74 9.34
CA ARG A 20 -13.77 10.16 9.28
C ARG A 20 -12.29 10.41 9.55
N ALA A 21 -11.71 11.41 8.89
CA ALA A 21 -10.29 11.74 9.04
C ALA A 21 -9.91 12.14 10.48
N ASP A 22 -10.87 12.67 11.25
CA ASP A 22 -10.72 13.06 12.66
C ASP A 22 -11.03 11.92 13.66
N ALA A 23 -11.45 10.74 13.18
CA ALA A 23 -11.92 9.65 14.02
C ALA A 23 -10.91 8.50 14.15
N ALA A 24 -10.55 8.20 15.40
CA ALA A 24 -9.97 6.93 15.79
C ALA A 24 -10.95 5.79 15.50
N SER A 25 -10.48 4.68 14.92
CA SER A 25 -11.29 3.48 14.70
C SER A 25 -10.55 2.26 15.22
N LEU A 26 -11.26 1.48 16.04
CA LEU A 26 -10.88 0.12 16.45
C LEU A 26 -11.52 -0.94 15.56
N GLN A 27 -12.16 -0.56 14.45
CA GLN A 27 -12.79 -1.53 13.57
C GLN A 27 -11.75 -2.52 13.05
N THR A 28 -12.04 -3.80 13.26
CA THR A 28 -11.29 -4.92 12.76
C THR A 28 -12.00 -5.53 11.57
N TRP A 29 -11.20 -5.99 10.62
CA TRP A 29 -11.63 -7.01 9.69
C TRP A 29 -10.51 -8.04 9.62
N ALA A 30 -10.80 -9.28 10.00
CA ALA A 30 -9.85 -10.36 9.96
C ALA A 30 -10.12 -11.24 8.73
N GLY A 31 -9.08 -11.51 7.95
CA GLY A 31 -9.18 -12.37 6.78
C GLY A 31 -7.89 -12.33 5.97
N ARG A 32 -7.43 -13.51 5.52
CA ARG A 32 -6.14 -13.67 4.82
C ARG A 32 -5.95 -12.73 3.62
N ASP A 33 -7.03 -12.38 2.93
CA ASP A 33 -7.00 -11.47 1.78
C ASP A 33 -6.92 -9.99 2.19
N VAL A 34 -7.42 -9.64 3.37
CA VAL A 34 -7.38 -8.27 3.91
C VAL A 34 -6.02 -7.96 4.55
N ASP A 35 -5.35 -8.98 5.09
CA ASP A 35 -4.00 -8.84 5.63
C ASP A 35 -3.00 -8.33 4.57
N LEU A 36 -3.20 -8.66 3.28
CA LEU A 36 -2.30 -8.25 2.19
C LEU A 36 -2.19 -6.73 2.05
N PHE A 37 -3.30 -6.03 2.28
CA PHE A 37 -3.40 -4.58 2.18
C PHE A 37 -3.21 -3.90 3.53
N THR A 38 -3.17 -4.66 4.63
CA THR A 38 -3.08 -4.10 5.97
C THR A 38 -1.62 -3.78 6.30
N HIS A 39 -1.37 -2.57 6.80
CA HIS A 39 -0.03 -2.17 7.24
C HIS A 39 0.53 -3.12 8.31
N PRO A 40 1.84 -3.47 8.28
CA PRO A 40 2.43 -4.45 9.20
C PRO A 40 2.18 -4.16 10.69
N GLU A 41 2.25 -2.88 11.09
CA GLU A 41 1.96 -2.47 12.47
C GLU A 41 0.55 -2.84 12.94
N ARG A 42 -0.41 -3.08 12.03
CA ARG A 42 -1.79 -3.43 12.40
C ARG A 42 -2.11 -4.91 12.20
N GLN A 43 -1.20 -5.70 11.63
CA GLN A 43 -1.41 -7.13 11.44
C GLN A 43 -1.17 -7.88 12.76
N GLY A 44 -2.15 -8.65 13.21
CA GLY A 44 -2.03 -9.53 14.37
C GLY A 44 -1.83 -8.82 15.72
N GLN A 45 -2.07 -7.51 15.81
CA GLN A 45 -1.94 -6.74 17.05
C GLN A 45 -3.24 -6.69 17.85
N GLU A 46 -3.11 -6.81 19.17
CA GLU A 46 -4.17 -6.54 20.14
C GLU A 46 -3.57 -5.82 21.38
N PRO A 47 -4.04 -4.61 21.74
CA PRO A 47 -5.08 -3.83 21.07
C PRO A 47 -4.60 -3.25 19.73
N LEU A 48 -5.52 -3.07 18.78
CA LEU A 48 -5.14 -2.52 17.47
C LEU A 48 -4.62 -1.09 17.58
N PRO A 49 -3.52 -0.78 16.89
CA PRO A 49 -3.07 0.59 16.74
C PRO A 49 -4.13 1.44 16.05
N LEU A 50 -4.18 2.71 16.47
CA LEU A 50 -4.99 3.72 15.83
C LEU A 50 -4.66 3.78 14.34
N PHE A 51 -5.70 3.72 13.52
CA PHE A 51 -5.51 3.88 12.09
C PHE A 51 -5.06 5.34 11.81
N THR A 52 -4.06 5.53 10.95
CA THR A 52 -3.57 6.82 10.43
C THR A 52 -3.55 6.81 8.91
N MET A 53 -3.38 7.98 8.27
CA MET A 53 -3.26 8.07 6.81
C MET A 53 -2.13 7.19 6.25
N ARG A 54 -1.09 6.90 7.03
CA ARG A 54 0.00 5.99 6.63
C ARG A 54 -0.50 4.62 6.19
N HIS A 55 -1.51 4.07 6.86
CA HIS A 55 -2.03 2.74 6.52
C HIS A 55 -2.79 2.72 5.19
N ASP A 56 -3.45 3.82 4.82
CA ASP A 56 -4.08 3.97 3.51
C ASP A 56 -3.02 4.08 2.41
N HIS A 57 -1.94 4.84 2.64
CA HIS A 57 -0.81 4.92 1.70
C HIS A 57 -0.16 3.55 1.49
N TYR A 58 0.06 2.79 2.57
CA TYR A 58 0.58 1.43 2.46
C TYR A 58 -0.31 0.56 1.58
N SER A 59 -1.62 0.54 1.85
CA SER A 59 -2.60 -0.19 1.06
C SER A 59 -2.53 0.21 -0.43
N LEU A 60 -2.37 1.50 -0.70
CA LEU A 60 -2.18 2.03 -2.05
C LEU A 60 -0.88 1.52 -2.69
N GLY A 61 0.25 1.48 -1.96
CA GLY A 61 1.51 0.92 -2.45
C GLY A 61 1.37 -0.54 -2.92
N VAL A 62 0.65 -1.36 -2.15
CA VAL A 62 0.32 -2.74 -2.52
C VAL A 62 -0.57 -2.79 -3.77
N VAL A 63 -1.57 -1.90 -3.89
CA VAL A 63 -2.42 -1.80 -5.08
C VAL A 63 -1.62 -1.40 -6.33
N LEU A 64 -0.70 -0.43 -6.21
CA LEU A 64 0.17 0.00 -7.31
C LEU A 64 1.05 -1.16 -7.80
N LEU A 65 1.60 -1.96 -6.88
CA LEU A 65 2.29 -3.20 -7.23
C LEU A 65 1.39 -4.11 -8.07
N PHE A 66 0.18 -4.42 -7.60
CA PHE A 66 -0.73 -5.34 -8.33
C PHE A 66 -1.14 -4.82 -9.71
N ILE A 67 -1.34 -3.51 -9.85
CA ILE A 67 -1.60 -2.89 -11.16
C ILE A 67 -0.39 -3.11 -12.10
N ALA A 68 0.83 -2.88 -11.62
CA ALA A 68 2.03 -2.98 -12.45
C ALA A 68 2.39 -4.43 -12.84
N VAL A 69 2.21 -5.40 -11.93
CA VAL A 69 2.56 -6.80 -12.21
C VAL A 69 1.42 -7.58 -12.88
N TRP A 70 0.19 -7.07 -12.83
CA TRP A 70 -1.02 -7.72 -13.35
C TRP A 70 -1.24 -9.14 -12.78
N PHE A 71 -0.85 -9.35 -11.52
CA PHE A 71 -1.03 -10.61 -10.82
C PHE A 71 -2.14 -10.50 -9.78
N ALA A 72 -2.90 -11.57 -9.63
CA ALA A 72 -3.88 -11.68 -8.57
C ALA A 72 -3.18 -11.62 -7.20
N PRO A 73 -3.76 -10.93 -6.19
CA PRO A 73 -3.20 -10.88 -4.84
C PRO A 73 -2.90 -12.26 -4.24
N ALA A 74 -3.81 -13.23 -4.48
CA ALA A 74 -3.63 -14.62 -4.06
C ALA A 74 -2.37 -15.29 -4.62
N THR A 75 -1.96 -14.94 -5.85
CA THR A 75 -0.74 -15.48 -6.47
C THR A 75 0.51 -14.97 -5.75
N ILE A 76 0.56 -13.68 -5.44
CA ILE A 76 1.70 -13.09 -4.71
C ILE A 76 1.72 -13.63 -3.28
N ARG A 77 0.57 -13.76 -2.63
CA ARG A 77 0.47 -14.36 -1.30
C ARG A 77 0.96 -15.80 -1.28
N ALA A 78 0.55 -16.64 -2.24
CA ALA A 78 1.01 -18.02 -2.33
C ALA A 78 2.54 -18.12 -2.48
N LYS A 79 3.15 -17.22 -3.27
CA LYS A 79 4.62 -17.15 -3.38
C LYS A 79 5.28 -16.73 -2.07
N PHE A 80 4.71 -15.75 -1.37
CA PHE A 80 5.19 -15.36 -0.05
C PHE A 80 5.11 -16.51 0.95
N ASP A 81 3.96 -17.19 1.02
CA ASP A 81 3.74 -18.31 1.94
C ASP A 81 4.68 -19.50 1.64
N ALA A 82 5.07 -19.69 0.38
CA ALA A 82 6.06 -20.70 -0.02
C ALA A 82 7.51 -20.30 0.32
N THR A 83 7.83 -19.00 0.33
CA THR A 83 9.18 -18.48 0.62
C THR A 83 9.42 -18.27 2.11
N VAL A 84 8.41 -17.82 2.84
CA VAL A 84 8.53 -17.42 4.25
C VAL A 84 7.87 -18.47 5.15
N PRO A 85 8.66 -19.21 5.96
CA PRO A 85 8.13 -20.24 6.86
C PRO A 85 7.08 -19.69 7.82
N SER A 86 6.15 -20.55 8.24
CA SER A 86 5.10 -20.21 9.21
C SER A 86 5.54 -20.47 10.65
N ASP A 87 6.82 -20.27 10.96
CA ASP A 87 7.37 -20.54 12.28
C ASP A 87 6.92 -19.48 13.31
N PRO A 88 6.60 -19.87 14.56
CA PRO A 88 6.14 -18.93 15.59
C PRO A 88 7.11 -17.79 15.92
N GLY A 89 8.40 -17.95 15.61
CA GLY A 89 9.43 -16.92 15.82
C GLY A 89 9.55 -15.91 14.67
N ILE A 90 8.83 -16.10 13.57
CA ILE A 90 8.90 -15.24 12.40
C ILE A 90 7.75 -14.24 12.44
N ASP A 91 8.09 -12.96 12.50
CA ASP A 91 7.14 -11.88 12.25
C ASP A 91 6.76 -11.87 10.76
N ARG A 92 5.63 -12.50 10.46
CA ARG A 92 5.09 -12.61 9.10
C ARG A 92 4.64 -11.25 8.54
N ALA A 93 4.23 -10.31 9.38
CA ALA A 93 3.79 -8.99 8.95
C ALA A 93 4.98 -8.18 8.43
N THR A 94 6.06 -8.15 9.21
CA THR A 94 7.33 -7.52 8.79
C THR A 94 7.92 -8.25 7.58
N SER A 95 7.88 -9.58 7.57
CA SER A 95 8.35 -10.36 6.42
C SER A 95 7.55 -10.08 5.15
N TRP A 96 6.24 -9.89 5.25
CA TRP A 96 5.38 -9.50 4.13
C TRP A 96 5.77 -8.12 3.61
N ASN A 97 6.00 -7.15 4.48
CA ASN A 97 6.47 -5.82 4.08
C ASN A 97 7.75 -5.89 3.25
N ILE A 98 8.77 -6.57 3.79
CA ILE A 98 10.06 -6.74 3.14
C ILE A 98 9.89 -7.43 1.78
N TYR A 99 9.06 -8.47 1.72
CA TYR A 99 8.79 -9.19 0.48
C TYR A 99 8.14 -8.30 -0.59
N VAL A 100 7.15 -7.50 -0.19
CA VAL A 100 6.45 -6.56 -1.08
C VAL A 100 7.40 -5.46 -1.56
N GLU A 101 8.20 -4.86 -0.69
CA GLU A 101 9.20 -3.85 -1.05
C GLU A 101 10.23 -4.40 -2.05
N GLN A 102 10.75 -5.61 -1.81
CA GLN A 102 11.67 -6.27 -2.72
C GLN A 102 11.03 -6.54 -4.09
N LEU A 103 9.76 -6.96 -4.11
CA LEU A 103 9.05 -7.19 -5.35
C LEU A 103 8.79 -5.89 -6.11
N VAL A 104 8.51 -4.79 -5.39
CA VAL A 104 8.40 -3.45 -5.98
C VAL A 104 9.72 -3.04 -6.65
N GLU A 105 10.83 -3.15 -5.93
CA GLU A 105 12.15 -2.79 -6.46
C GLU A 105 12.52 -3.62 -7.71
N ALA A 106 12.26 -4.92 -7.66
CA ALA A 106 12.61 -5.83 -8.74
C ALA A 106 11.75 -5.65 -10.01
N GLU A 107 10.45 -5.36 -9.86
CA GLU A 107 9.51 -5.43 -10.98
C GLU A 107 9.08 -4.06 -11.52
N LEU A 108 8.84 -3.06 -10.65
CA LEU A 108 8.09 -1.87 -11.05
C LEU A 108 8.91 -0.95 -11.95
N GLY A 109 10.22 -0.82 -11.71
CA GLY A 109 11.08 0.00 -12.56
C GLY A 109 11.05 -0.48 -14.02
N ARG A 110 11.11 -1.80 -14.24
CA ARG A 110 11.07 -2.40 -15.57
C ARG A 110 9.68 -2.38 -16.22
N ARG A 111 8.61 -2.48 -15.43
CA ARG A 111 7.24 -2.61 -15.95
C ARG A 111 6.50 -1.29 -16.13
N ALA A 112 6.71 -0.36 -15.22
CA ALA A 112 5.95 0.90 -15.13
C ALA A 112 6.86 2.15 -15.05
N GLY A 113 8.18 1.96 -15.00
CA GLY A 113 9.16 3.05 -14.90
C GLY A 113 9.53 3.41 -13.46
N ASP A 114 10.68 4.05 -13.30
CA ASP A 114 11.23 4.38 -11.98
C ASP A 114 10.39 5.38 -11.19
N ILE A 115 9.68 6.29 -11.86
CA ILE A 115 8.76 7.21 -11.18
C ILE A 115 7.67 6.42 -10.46
N TYR A 116 7.03 5.47 -11.15
CA TYR A 116 5.96 4.65 -10.58
C TYR A 116 6.49 3.78 -9.42
N LYS A 117 7.66 3.16 -9.61
CA LYS A 117 8.37 2.40 -8.57
C LYS A 117 8.61 3.23 -7.31
N ASN A 118 9.19 4.43 -7.46
CA ASN A 118 9.56 5.28 -6.33
C ASN A 118 8.33 5.77 -5.57
N VAL A 119 7.22 6.04 -6.25
CA VAL A 119 5.96 6.38 -5.59
C VAL A 119 5.40 5.19 -4.83
N ALA A 120 5.43 3.98 -5.40
CA ALA A 120 5.00 2.78 -4.70
C ALA A 120 5.84 2.50 -3.44
N LEU A 121 7.16 2.66 -3.51
CA LEU A 121 8.05 2.54 -2.33
C LEU A 121 7.76 3.61 -1.29
N GLY A 122 7.53 4.85 -1.71
CA GLY A 122 7.15 5.93 -0.80
C GLY A 122 5.83 5.64 -0.08
N CYS A 123 4.86 5.04 -0.76
CA CYS A 123 3.61 4.56 -0.19
C CYS A 123 3.82 3.45 0.85
N LEU A 124 4.67 2.47 0.58
CA LEU A 124 4.94 1.34 1.49
C LEU A 124 5.69 1.80 2.75
N GLY A 125 6.71 2.63 2.59
CA GLY A 125 7.51 3.12 3.72
C GLY A 125 6.90 4.32 4.45
N GLY A 126 5.98 5.05 3.83
CA GLY A 126 5.48 6.33 4.36
C GLY A 126 6.46 7.49 4.24
N HIS A 127 7.37 7.43 3.25
CA HIS A 127 8.42 8.42 3.03
C HIS A 127 8.27 9.04 1.64
N PHE A 128 7.95 10.33 1.57
CA PHE A 128 7.77 11.08 0.33
C PHE A 128 8.72 12.29 0.25
N GLY A 129 9.61 12.27 -0.73
CA GLY A 129 10.54 13.38 -1.00
C GLY A 129 11.77 13.46 -0.08
N PRO A 130 12.69 14.40 -0.36
CA PRO A 130 14.04 14.46 0.24
C PRO A 130 14.09 14.86 1.72
N GLN A 131 12.97 15.26 2.33
CA GLN A 131 12.87 15.64 3.75
C GLN A 131 12.00 14.69 4.57
N SER A 132 11.82 13.44 4.12
CA SER A 132 11.16 12.42 4.91
C SER A 132 12.06 12.05 6.09
N THR A 133 12.06 12.86 7.15
CA THR A 133 12.68 12.48 8.41
C THR A 133 11.82 11.39 9.04
N SER A 134 12.47 10.42 9.68
CA SER A 134 11.87 9.33 10.45
C SER A 134 11.19 9.82 11.74
N GLY A 135 10.49 10.95 11.67
CA GLY A 135 9.69 11.52 12.74
C GLY A 135 8.20 11.31 12.46
N THR A 136 7.39 11.39 13.52
CA THR A 136 5.92 11.39 13.44
C THR A 136 5.42 12.65 12.74
N SER A 137 5.54 12.70 11.41
CA SER A 137 4.86 13.69 10.58
C SER A 137 3.37 13.59 10.83
N SER A 138 2.68 14.72 10.96
CA SER A 138 1.24 14.71 11.11
C SER A 138 0.58 14.11 9.87
N ASP A 139 -0.63 13.55 9.99
CA ASP A 139 -1.38 13.01 8.85
C ASP A 139 -1.54 14.05 7.72
N GLY A 140 -1.62 15.35 8.07
CA GLY A 140 -1.67 16.45 7.11
C GLY A 140 -0.36 16.65 6.34
N ASP A 141 0.78 16.55 7.02
CA ASP A 141 2.10 16.66 6.37
C ASP A 141 2.32 15.50 5.39
N LEU A 142 1.94 14.28 5.81
CA LEU A 142 2.04 13.09 4.97
C LEU A 142 1.16 13.21 3.72
N GLN A 143 -0.07 13.70 3.86
CA GLN A 143 -0.98 13.92 2.74
C GLN A 143 -0.43 14.95 1.75
N MET A 144 0.14 16.05 2.26
CA MET A 144 0.76 17.08 1.42
C MET A 144 1.99 16.54 0.69
N ALA A 145 2.81 15.74 1.37
CA ALA A 145 3.99 15.12 0.79
C ALA A 145 3.61 14.10 -0.29
N PHE A 146 2.63 13.23 -0.05
CA PHE A 146 2.10 12.29 -1.04
C PHE A 146 1.53 13.03 -2.26
N PHE A 147 0.80 14.12 -2.07
CA PHE A 147 0.28 14.89 -3.21
C PHE A 147 1.41 15.47 -4.06
N ASN A 148 2.41 16.09 -3.43
CA ASN A 148 3.49 16.77 -4.14
C ASN A 148 4.50 15.81 -4.80
N TYR A 149 4.86 14.72 -4.12
CA TYR A 149 5.91 13.80 -4.57
C TYR A 149 5.38 12.48 -5.12
N GLY A 150 4.10 12.17 -4.91
CA GLY A 150 3.41 11.02 -5.51
C GLY A 150 2.54 11.44 -6.69
N VAL A 151 1.40 12.08 -6.38
CA VAL A 151 0.34 12.36 -7.36
C VAL A 151 0.82 13.30 -8.46
N ARG A 152 1.41 14.45 -8.10
CA ARG A 152 1.85 15.45 -9.09
C ARG A 152 2.93 14.92 -10.03
N ILE A 153 3.81 14.05 -9.55
CA ILE A 153 4.87 13.47 -10.37
C ILE A 153 4.29 12.42 -11.33
N LEU A 154 3.38 11.56 -10.84
CA LEU A 154 2.68 10.60 -11.71
C LEU A 154 1.85 11.30 -12.80
N MET A 155 1.23 12.44 -12.51
CA MET A 155 0.49 13.23 -13.51
C MET A 155 1.38 13.85 -14.60
N GLN A 156 2.70 13.94 -14.39
CA GLN A 156 3.63 14.41 -15.41
C GLN A 156 4.05 13.30 -16.38
N CYS A 157 3.81 12.03 -16.02
CA CYS A 157 4.02 10.91 -16.93
C CYS A 157 3.00 11.01 -18.09
N LYS A 158 3.50 11.14 -19.31
CA LYS A 158 2.66 11.03 -20.50
C LYS A 158 2.33 9.56 -20.75
N ALA A 159 1.07 9.28 -21.04
CA ALA A 159 0.60 7.98 -21.52
C ALA A 159 1.06 7.73 -22.96
#